data_AF-A0A6C0GNR3-F1
#
_entry.id   AF-A0A6C0GNR3-F1
#
_cell.length_a   1.000
_cell.length_b   1.000
_cell.length_c   1.000
_cell.angle_alpha   90.00
_cell.angle_beta   90.00
_cell.angle_gamma   90.00
#
_symmetry.space_group_name_H-M   'P 1'
#
loop_
_entity.id
_entity.type
_entity.pdbx_description
1 polymer ?
#
loop_
_entity_poly.entity_id
_entity_poly.type
_entity_poly.pdbx_seq_one_letter_code
_entity_poly.pdbx_strand_id
1 'polypeptide(L)'
;MSSLTHSPALGNYLKARVIAYWLVTAFIVFELIYGALWDFNVLNQGYVYEILRHLGYPLYLATILAVSKVAAAVVISIPGFRLLKEWAYAGVTVLFMGAFISHLAVGDGLDKSIWSLLFGVLTLISWALRPQNRRLI
;
A
#
# COMPACT_ATOMS: atom_id res chain seq x y z
N MET A 1 21.61 -22.84 -26.44
CA MET A 1 20.62 -22.17 -25.57
C MET A 1 21.29 -21.17 -24.61
N SER A 2 22.37 -20.50 -25.04
CA SER A 2 23.23 -19.62 -24.21
C SER A 2 23.35 -18.19 -24.74
N SER A 3 22.59 -17.81 -25.78
CA SER A 3 22.72 -16.49 -26.43
C SER A 3 21.80 -15.40 -25.87
N LEU A 4 20.86 -15.73 -24.98
CA LEU A 4 19.87 -14.78 -24.45
C LEU A 4 20.35 -14.00 -23.21
N THR A 5 21.49 -14.37 -22.61
CA THR A 5 22.00 -13.76 -21.37
C THR A 5 22.83 -12.49 -21.58
N HIS A 6 23.09 -12.08 -22.82
CA HIS A 6 23.96 -10.92 -23.14
C HIS A 6 23.26 -9.78 -23.89
N SER A 7 21.92 -9.73 -23.93
CA SER A 7 21.22 -8.60 -24.56
C SER A 7 21.28 -7.35 -23.66
N PRO A 8 21.97 -6.26 -24.07
CA PRO A 8 22.02 -5.01 -23.30
C PRO A 8 20.62 -4.38 -23.10
N ALA A 9 19.68 -4.65 -24.02
CA ALA A 9 18.30 -4.22 -23.88
C ALA A 9 17.63 -4.88 -22.66
N LEU A 10 17.77 -6.20 -22.48
CA LEU A 10 17.22 -6.93 -21.33
C LEU A 10 17.75 -6.38 -19.99
N GLY A 11 19.04 -6.06 -19.93
CA GLY A 11 19.66 -5.43 -18.76
C GLY A 11 19.06 -4.07 -18.42
N ASN A 12 18.78 -3.22 -19.42
CA ASN A 12 18.16 -1.91 -19.24
C ASN A 12 16.69 -2.03 -18.76
N TYR A 13 15.92 -2.97 -19.32
CA TYR A 13 14.55 -3.22 -18.87
C TYR A 13 14.48 -3.66 -17.40
N LEU A 14 15.39 -4.55 -16.96
CA LEU A 14 15.44 -4.99 -15.56
C LEU A 14 15.81 -3.84 -14.61
N LYS A 15 16.75 -2.98 -15.00
CA LYS A 15 17.10 -1.78 -14.22
C LYS A 15 15.93 -0.80 -14.10
N ALA A 16 15.26 -0.49 -15.22
CA ALA A 16 14.11 0.40 -15.24
C ALA A 16 12.96 -0.15 -14.35
N ARG A 17 12.71 -1.46 -14.40
CA ARG A 17 11.72 -2.12 -13.54
C ARG A 17 12.05 -1.98 -12.05
N VAL A 18 13.32 -2.15 -11.67
CA VAL A 18 13.76 -1.98 -10.28
C VAL A 18 13.60 -0.53 -9.81
N ILE A 19 13.94 0.44 -10.65
CA ILE A 19 13.75 1.87 -10.34
C ILE A 19 12.25 2.16 -10.15
N ALA A 20 11.41 1.76 -11.10
CA ALA A 20 9.97 1.94 -11.02
C ALA A 20 9.38 1.27 -9.76
N TYR A 21 9.82 0.05 -9.44
CA TYR A 21 9.44 -0.63 -8.21
C TYR A 21 9.76 0.22 -6.97
N TRP A 22 10.99 0.74 -6.85
CA TRP A 22 11.38 1.51 -5.67
C TRP A 22 10.69 2.85 -5.59
N LEU A 23 10.42 3.53 -6.71
CA LEU A 23 9.64 4.77 -6.73
C LEU A 23 8.21 4.54 -6.21
N VAL A 24 7.51 3.56 -6.77
CA VAL A 24 6.13 3.24 -6.35
C VAL A 24 6.10 2.73 -4.92
N THR A 25 7.08 1.91 -4.53
CA THR A 25 7.16 1.37 -3.16
C THR A 25 7.45 2.46 -2.14
N ALA A 26 8.36 3.39 -2.42
CA ALA A 26 8.64 4.52 -1.53
C ALA A 26 7.40 5.38 -1.34
N PHE A 27 6.63 5.62 -2.40
CA PHE A 27 5.39 6.38 -2.34
C PHE A 27 4.31 5.66 -1.50
N ILE A 28 4.13 4.35 -1.68
CA ILE A 28 3.20 3.56 -0.85
C ILE A 28 3.64 3.53 0.61
N VAL A 29 4.93 3.34 0.89
CA VAL A 29 5.46 3.34 2.26
C VAL A 29 5.27 4.69 2.93
N PHE A 30 5.49 5.78 2.19
CA PHE A 30 5.20 7.13 2.66
C PHE A 30 3.72 7.28 3.03
N GLU A 31 2.81 6.88 2.15
CA GLU A 31 1.37 6.97 2.40
C GLU A 31 0.95 6.11 3.60
N LEU A 32 1.49 4.91 3.75
CA LEU A 32 1.18 4.06 4.91
C LEU A 32 1.61 4.71 6.23
N ILE A 33 2.79 5.32 6.27
CA ILE A 33 3.28 6.02 7.47
C ILE A 33 2.45 7.28 7.72
N TYR A 34 2.21 8.09 6.69
CA TYR A 34 1.42 9.32 6.79
C TYR A 34 0.00 9.02 7.25
N GLY A 35 -0.66 8.06 6.61
CA GLY A 35 -1.99 7.56 6.98
C GLY A 35 -2.04 6.95 8.38
N ALA A 36 -0.97 6.31 8.85
CA ALA A 36 -0.91 5.82 10.23
C ALA A 36 -0.84 6.96 11.25
N LEU A 37 -0.08 8.03 10.96
CA LEU A 37 -0.04 9.22 11.82
C LEU A 37 -1.40 9.93 11.89
N TRP A 38 -2.14 9.91 10.78
CA TRP A 38 -3.53 10.38 10.75
C TRP A 38 -4.44 9.49 11.59
N ASP A 39 -4.36 8.17 11.44
CA ASP A 39 -5.19 7.24 12.22
C ASP A 39 -4.87 7.30 13.73
N PHE A 40 -3.62 7.56 14.10
CA PHE A 40 -3.21 7.85 15.48
C PHE A 40 -3.64 9.23 15.99
N ASN A 41 -4.32 10.03 15.16
CA ASN A 41 -4.75 11.38 15.47
C ASN A 41 -3.60 12.34 15.83
N VAL A 42 -2.41 12.11 15.25
CA VAL A 42 -1.24 12.98 15.47
C VAL A 42 -1.32 14.24 14.61
N LEU A 43 -1.93 14.14 13.43
CA LEU A 43 -1.84 15.18 12.39
C LEU A 43 -3.18 15.82 12.00
N ASN A 44 -4.33 15.37 12.54
CA ASN A 44 -5.65 15.74 12.00
C ASN A 44 -6.70 16.17 13.02
N GLN A 45 -6.34 16.32 14.30
CA GLN A 45 -7.21 16.90 15.34
C GLN A 45 -8.60 16.26 15.46
N GLY A 46 -8.71 14.94 15.22
CA GLY A 46 -9.92 14.14 15.37
C GLY A 46 -10.69 13.91 14.07
N TYR A 47 -10.22 14.46 12.95
CA TYR A 47 -10.88 14.32 11.65
C TYR A 47 -11.13 12.86 11.24
N VAL A 48 -10.16 11.96 11.48
CA VAL A 48 -10.34 10.53 11.18
C VAL A 48 -11.46 9.90 12.02
N TYR A 49 -11.66 10.35 13.26
CA TYR A 49 -12.75 9.84 14.09
C TYR A 49 -14.13 10.26 13.58
N GLU A 50 -14.24 11.47 13.01
CA GLU A 50 -15.47 11.91 12.35
C GLU A 50 -15.74 11.08 11.08
N ILE A 51 -14.72 10.76 10.29
CA ILE A 51 -14.86 9.84 9.15
C ILE A 51 -15.34 8.47 9.63
N LEU A 52 -14.72 7.89 10.66
CA LEU A 52 -15.13 6.58 11.18
C LEU A 52 -16.57 6.59 11.70
N ARG A 53 -16.99 7.63 12.40
CA ARG A 53 -18.38 7.80 12.85
C ARG A 53 -19.35 7.87 11.68
N HIS A 54 -19.03 8.68 10.66
CA HIS A 54 -19.81 8.79 9.43
C HIS A 54 -19.95 7.44 8.71
N LEU A 55 -18.87 6.66 8.66
CA LEU A 55 -18.86 5.31 8.09
C LEU A 55 -19.51 4.23 9.00
N GLY A 56 -19.92 4.58 10.22
CA GLY A 56 -20.51 3.65 11.19
C GLY A 56 -19.51 2.70 11.87
N TYR A 57 -18.21 3.02 11.80
CA TYR A 57 -17.15 2.23 12.42
C TYR A 57 -16.85 2.63 13.86
N PRO A 58 -16.47 1.67 14.73
CA PRO A 58 -16.01 1.99 16.07
C PRO A 58 -14.63 2.67 16.05
N LEU A 59 -14.41 3.61 16.98
CA LEU A 59 -13.20 4.45 16.99
C LEU A 59 -11.90 3.67 17.22
N TYR A 60 -11.92 2.54 17.93
CA TYR A 60 -10.74 1.71 18.11
C TYR A 60 -10.18 1.15 16.79
N LEU A 61 -11.01 1.12 15.73
CA LEU A 61 -10.57 0.70 14.40
C LEU A 61 -9.43 1.60 13.90
N ALA A 62 -9.45 2.90 14.20
CA ALA A 62 -8.35 3.81 13.87
C ALA A 62 -7.00 3.28 14.39
N THR A 63 -6.94 2.89 15.66
CA THR A 63 -5.71 2.37 16.27
C THR A 63 -5.26 1.06 15.62
N ILE A 64 -6.19 0.16 15.30
CA ILE A 64 -5.88 -1.10 14.59
C ILE A 64 -5.30 -0.80 13.20
N LEU A 65 -5.92 0.11 12.45
CA LEU A 65 -5.46 0.52 11.13
C LEU A 65 -4.09 1.19 11.19
N ALA A 66 -3.87 2.06 12.18
CA ALA A 66 -2.61 2.75 12.37
C ALA A 66 -1.44 1.77 12.60
N VAL A 67 -1.61 0.82 13.53
CA VAL A 67 -0.60 -0.21 13.82
C VAL A 67 -0.38 -1.10 12.60
N SER A 68 -1.45 -1.49 11.91
CA SER A 68 -1.38 -2.34 10.71
C SER A 68 -0.64 -1.66 9.56
N LYS A 69 -0.88 -0.36 9.33
CA LYS A 69 -0.18 0.45 8.33
C LYS A 69 1.31 0.54 8.62
N VAL A 70 1.69 0.80 9.88
CA VAL A 70 3.11 0.83 10.30
C VAL A 70 3.77 -0.54 10.08
N ALA A 71 3.13 -1.63 10.50
CA ALA A 71 3.65 -2.97 10.30
C ALA A 71 3.85 -3.30 8.82
N ALA A 72 2.87 -2.97 7.97
CA ALA A 72 2.97 -3.16 6.53
C ALA A 72 4.09 -2.33 5.91
N ALA A 73 4.25 -1.06 6.29
CA ALA A 73 5.32 -0.18 5.81
C ALA A 73 6.71 -0.76 6.11
N VAL A 74 6.91 -1.29 7.33
CA VAL A 74 8.16 -1.95 7.74
C VAL A 74 8.43 -3.19 6.89
N VAL A 75 7.45 -4.09 6.78
CA VAL A 75 7.58 -5.36 6.05
C VAL A 75 7.83 -5.13 4.55
N ILE A 76 7.17 -4.16 3.94
CA ILE A 76 7.33 -3.82 2.52
C ILE A 76 8.73 -3.26 2.26
N SER A 77 9.26 -2.44 3.16
CA SER A 77 10.56 -1.77 3.00
C SER A 77 11.75 -2.74 3.12
N ILE A 78 11.74 -3.60 4.14
CA ILE A 78 12.89 -4.44 4.49
C ILE A 78 13.08 -5.60 3.48
N PRO A 79 14.32 -5.98 3.10
CA PRO A 79 14.57 -7.19 2.31
C PRO A 79 14.25 -8.50 3.07
N GLY A 80 13.95 -9.58 2.33
CA GLY A 80 14.00 -10.95 2.88
C GLY A 80 12.67 -11.60 3.28
N PHE A 81 11.77 -10.92 4.00
CA PHE A 81 10.54 -11.51 4.53
C PHE A 81 9.48 -11.82 3.45
N ARG A 82 9.75 -12.77 2.55
CA ARG A 82 8.93 -13.06 1.35
C ARG A 82 7.46 -13.33 1.68
N LEU A 83 7.19 -14.21 2.65
CA LEU A 83 5.81 -14.55 3.04
C LEU A 83 5.11 -13.34 3.65
N LEU A 84 5.69 -12.74 4.70
CA LEU A 84 5.10 -11.56 5.34
C LEU A 84 4.85 -10.43 4.35
N LYS A 85 5.69 -10.30 3.31
CA LYS A 85 5.48 -9.30 2.27
C LYS A 85 4.20 -9.54 1.48
N GLU A 86 3.87 -10.79 1.15
CA GLU A 86 2.56 -11.10 0.54
C GLU A 86 1.41 -10.74 1.46
N TRP A 87 1.50 -11.09 2.74
CA TRP A 87 0.49 -10.72 3.75
C TRP A 87 0.36 -9.19 3.87
N ALA A 88 1.47 -8.46 3.87
CA ALA A 88 1.47 -7.00 3.93
C ALA A 88 0.81 -6.39 2.69
N TYR A 89 1.18 -6.83 1.48
CA TYR A 89 0.54 -6.35 0.26
C TYR A 89 -0.96 -6.68 0.23
N ALA A 90 -1.35 -7.92 0.59
CA ALA A 90 -2.75 -8.32 0.65
C ALA A 90 -3.54 -7.48 1.67
N GLY A 91 -2.98 -7.28 2.86
CA GLY A 91 -3.60 -6.46 3.91
C GLY A 91 -3.77 -5.00 3.49
N VAL A 92 -2.76 -4.41 2.84
CA VAL A 92 -2.84 -3.03 2.33
C VAL A 92 -3.84 -2.91 1.18
N THR A 93 -3.93 -3.91 0.30
CA THR A 93 -4.97 -3.93 -0.74
C THR A 93 -6.37 -4.01 -0.14
N VAL A 94 -6.58 -4.87 0.86
CA VAL A 94 -7.87 -4.98 1.57
C VAL A 94 -8.20 -3.69 2.31
N LEU A 95 -7.21 -3.06 2.94
CA LEU A 95 -7.37 -1.75 3.61
C LEU A 95 -7.93 -0.69 2.66
N PHE A 96 -7.26 -0.48 1.53
CA PHE A 96 -7.63 0.56 0.58
C PHE A 96 -8.93 0.25 -0.17
N MET A 97 -9.14 -1.02 -0.54
CA MET A 97 -10.40 -1.46 -1.14
C MET A 97 -11.55 -1.34 -0.15
N GLY A 98 -11.33 -1.69 1.11
CA GLY A 98 -12.29 -1.55 2.20
C GLY A 98 -12.72 -0.10 2.35
N ALA A 99 -11.77 0.83 2.50
CA ALA A 99 -12.07 2.26 2.59
C ALA A 99 -12.87 2.77 1.39
N PHE A 100 -12.49 2.39 0.15
CA PHE A 100 -13.23 2.75 -1.05
C PHE A 100 -14.68 2.26 -1.01
N ILE A 101 -14.89 0.97 -0.70
CA ILE A 101 -16.23 0.37 -0.62
C ILE A 101 -17.05 0.99 0.52
N SER A 102 -16.45 1.27 1.68
CA SER A 102 -17.15 1.88 2.83
C SER A 102 -17.74 3.23 2.47
N HIS A 103 -16.98 4.09 1.79
CA HIS A 103 -17.49 5.38 1.32
C HIS A 103 -18.64 5.22 0.32
N LEU A 104 -18.51 4.31 -0.65
CA LEU A 104 -19.60 4.04 -1.59
C LEU A 104 -20.86 3.50 -0.90
N ALA A 105 -20.70 2.65 0.12
CA ALA A 105 -21.80 2.03 0.84
C ALA A 105 -22.65 3.05 1.63
N VAL A 106 -22.05 4.14 2.11
CA VAL A 106 -22.77 5.23 2.77
C VAL A 106 -23.21 6.34 1.81
N GLY A 107 -22.99 6.17 0.50
CA GLY A 107 -23.41 7.12 -0.53
C GLY A 107 -22.50 8.34 -0.70
N ASP A 108 -21.25 8.28 -0.22
CA ASP A 108 -20.29 9.35 -0.46
C ASP A 108 -19.90 9.46 -1.94
N GLY A 109 -19.56 10.67 -2.36
CA GLY A 109 -19.04 10.94 -3.69
C GLY A 109 -17.66 10.34 -3.94
N LEU A 110 -17.27 10.26 -5.22
CA LEU A 110 -15.96 9.75 -5.61
C LEU A 110 -14.81 10.62 -5.10
N ASP A 111 -15.05 11.91 -4.82
CA ASP A 111 -14.09 12.84 -4.23
C ASP A 111 -13.50 12.34 -2.90
N LYS A 112 -14.30 11.61 -2.11
CA LYS A 112 -13.87 11.04 -0.82
C LYS A 112 -13.21 9.66 -0.94
N SER A 113 -13.52 8.90 -1.99
CA SER A 113 -13.11 7.50 -2.12
C SER A 113 -11.98 7.27 -3.13
N ILE A 114 -11.81 8.17 -4.11
CA ILE A 114 -10.87 8.00 -5.23
C ILE A 114 -9.42 7.85 -4.79
N TRP A 115 -9.01 8.55 -3.72
CA TRP A 115 -7.67 8.46 -3.17
C TRP A 115 -7.36 7.05 -2.64
N SER A 116 -8.33 6.44 -1.94
CA SER A 116 -8.19 5.04 -1.47
C SER A 116 -8.04 4.08 -2.64
N LEU A 117 -8.82 4.27 -3.72
CA LEU A 117 -8.70 3.45 -4.92
C LEU A 117 -7.32 3.61 -5.59
N LEU A 118 -6.83 4.85 -5.73
CA LEU A 118 -5.51 5.14 -6.30
C LEU A 118 -4.40 4.43 -5.54
N PHE A 119 -4.39 4.52 -4.21
CA PHE A 119 -3.37 3.85 -3.40
C PHE A 119 -3.50 2.32 -3.43
N GLY A 120 -4.72 1.79 -3.52
CA GLY A 120 -4.95 0.37 -3.76
C GLY A 120 -4.33 -0.11 -5.08
N VAL A 121 -4.53 0.64 -6.17
CA VAL A 121 -3.93 0.34 -7.49
C VAL A 121 -2.41 0.44 -7.44
N LEU A 122 -1.86 1.51 -6.84
CA LEU A 122 -0.41 1.67 -6.70
C LEU A 122 0.22 0.56 -5.85
N THR A 123 -0.49 0.05 -4.84
CA THR A 123 -0.07 -1.11 -4.04
C THR A 123 0.07 -2.35 -4.92
N LEU A 124 -0.92 -2.63 -5.78
CA LEU A 124 -0.88 -3.75 -6.72
C LEU A 124 0.23 -3.58 -7.78
N ILE A 125 0.46 -2.35 -8.25
CA ILE A 125 1.57 -2.04 -9.16
C ILE A 125 2.92 -2.31 -8.49
N SER A 126 3.11 -1.84 -7.25
CA SER A 126 4.33 -2.13 -6.46
C SER A 126 4.54 -3.64 -6.32
N TRP A 127 3.49 -4.38 -5.98
CA TRP A 127 3.51 -5.84 -5.87
C TRP A 127 3.91 -6.51 -7.21
N ALA A 128 3.32 -6.09 -8.33
CA ALA A 128 3.60 -6.64 -9.66
C ALA A 128 5.03 -6.33 -10.15
N LEU A 129 5.56 -5.14 -9.83
CA LEU A 129 6.91 -4.72 -10.21
C LEU A 129 8.00 -5.38 -9.35
N ARG A 130 7.65 -5.93 -8.18
CA ARG A 130 8.58 -6.51 -7.20
C ARG A 130 9.60 -7.47 -7.84
N PRO A 131 10.92 -7.30 -7.60
CA PRO A 131 11.96 -8.15 -8.17
C PRO A 131 11.89 -9.60 -7.68
N GLN A 132 12.37 -10.55 -8.49
CA GLN A 132 12.30 -12.00 -8.22
C GLN A 132 12.94 -12.42 -6.89
N ASN A 133 14.06 -11.80 -6.50
CA ASN A 133 14.72 -12.08 -5.21
C ASN A 133 13.87 -11.73 -3.97
N ARG A 134 12.75 -11.03 -4.15
CA ARG A 134 11.77 -10.65 -3.13
C ARG A 134 10.43 -11.40 -3.27
N ARG A 135 10.33 -12.42 -4.12
CA ARG A 135 9.13 -13.27 -4.30
C ARG A 135 9.32 -14.63 -3.62
N LEU A 136 8.21 -15.28 -3.26
CA LEU A 136 8.23 -16.64 -2.70
C LEU A 136 8.64 -17.71 -3.72
N ILE A 137 8.42 -17.46 -5.01
CA ILE A 137 8.71 -18.36 -6.14
C ILE A 137 9.47 -17.56 -7.20
#